data_AF-A0A0S8GVK3-F1
#
_entry.id   AF-A0A0S8GVK3-F1
#
_cell.length_a   1.000
_cell.length_b   1.000
_cell.length_c   1.000
_cell.angle_alpha   90.00
_cell.angle_beta   90.00
_cell.angle_gamma   90.00
#
_symmetry.space_group_name_H-M   'P 1'
#
loop_
_entity.id
_entity.type
_entity.pdbx_description
1 polymer ?
#
loop_
_entity_poly.entity_id
_entity_poly.type
_entity_poly.pdbx_seq_one_letter_code
_entity_poly.pdbx_strand_id
1 'polypeptide(L)'
;MPRLTIDKRQVEIPEGATILDAAHKLGINIPTLCYIKGWEPNTSCMACVVKVEGRKRLLPACAAVVEEGMQVESETEEVHQARRTALELLLSDHLGDCTAPCQSACPAHMNIPRMIRRIAEGKLDEAIITIKKDIALPAVLGRICPAPCEKPCRRAAHDEAVAICLLKRYVADVDLASPKPYLPACKPAQNKGVAIVGAGPAGLSAAYYLLQEGFGCTIYDDHDKPGGMLRYAVSPEALPHEVLNAEIALIEKLGAKFEFQTTIGEKISIKDLHKDFDAVLIATGPLPDSTAEKPDHRAANKLPTLADLGLPAGPHGIKVDSKTLQTEIPGVFAAGDCLRPRRLAVRACAEGKAAAAAIAQKLRGSPVVGEPRLFTTHIGKLLDGEMEKFLTEAEPTARIEPGRGAAGGFAADEAPREARRCVHCDCRKPDSCRLRQLAQKYDVRANRYKGQRRTFEQQRQHQDIIYEPGKCISCGICLQITARQKEKLGLTFIGRGFNVRVKVPLDHSLAEGLTKTAAQCVAACPTGALAFKKEGVTPKA
;
A
#
# COMPACT_ATOMS: atom_id res chain seq x y z
N MET A 1 -13.49 33.41 29.62
CA MET A 1 -12.90 32.29 28.85
C MET A 1 -13.36 31.02 29.52
N PRO A 2 -14.25 30.24 28.90
CA PRO A 2 -14.69 28.99 29.52
C PRO A 2 -13.53 28.00 29.66
N ARG A 3 -13.53 27.26 30.76
CA ARG A 3 -12.59 26.19 31.08
C ARG A 3 -13.27 24.83 30.93
N LEU A 4 -12.61 23.89 30.26
CA LEU A 4 -13.09 22.52 30.10
C LEU A 4 -11.94 21.50 30.24
N THR A 5 -12.31 20.24 30.37
CA THR A 5 -11.37 19.10 30.39
C THR A 5 -11.67 18.19 29.21
N ILE A 6 -10.64 17.83 28.43
CA ILE A 6 -10.71 16.83 27.35
C ILE A 6 -9.69 15.73 27.66
N ASP A 7 -10.14 14.47 27.78
CA ASP A 7 -9.28 13.32 28.07
C ASP A 7 -8.32 13.57 29.25
N LYS A 8 -8.89 14.07 30.36
CA LYS A 8 -8.19 14.42 31.62
C LYS A 8 -7.21 15.60 31.50
N ARG A 9 -7.23 16.36 30.40
CA ARG A 9 -6.39 17.54 30.18
C ARG A 9 -7.24 18.80 30.15
N GLN A 10 -6.92 19.75 31.03
CA GLN A 10 -7.69 20.99 31.16
C GLN A 10 -7.18 22.07 30.20
N VAL A 11 -8.09 22.88 29.68
CA VAL A 11 -7.77 24.01 28.81
C VAL A 11 -8.78 25.15 28.97
N GLU A 12 -8.33 26.38 28.80
CA GLU A 12 -9.18 27.56 28.67
C GLU A 12 -9.21 28.02 27.21
N ILE A 13 -10.38 28.40 26.72
CA ILE A 13 -10.59 28.77 25.31
C ILE A 13 -11.40 30.09 25.23
N PRO A 14 -11.27 30.88 24.16
CA PRO A 14 -12.15 32.03 23.95
C PRO A 14 -13.63 31.63 23.91
N GLU A 15 -14.51 32.54 24.32
CA GLU A 15 -15.96 32.32 24.25
C GLU A 15 -16.41 32.11 22.80
N GLY A 16 -17.35 31.19 22.59
CA GLY A 16 -17.82 30.80 21.26
C GLY A 16 -16.93 29.77 20.53
N ALA A 17 -15.77 29.39 21.08
CA ALA A 17 -14.94 28.35 20.49
C ALA A 17 -15.57 26.95 20.66
N THR A 18 -15.24 26.05 19.73
CA THR A 18 -15.77 24.67 19.72
C THR A 18 -14.90 23.71 20.54
N ILE A 19 -15.45 22.55 20.88
CA ILE A 19 -14.68 21.45 21.50
C ILE A 19 -13.47 21.07 20.62
N LEU A 20 -13.63 21.09 19.29
CA LEU A 20 -12.54 20.79 18.37
C LEU A 20 -11.41 21.84 18.43
N ASP A 21 -11.73 23.12 18.61
CA ASP A 21 -10.73 24.18 18.80
C ASP A 21 -9.92 23.97 20.09
N ALA A 22 -10.63 23.60 21.17
CA ALA A 22 -10.00 23.25 22.45
C ALA A 22 -9.09 22.00 22.33
N ALA A 23 -9.54 20.96 21.62
CA ALA A 23 -8.75 19.76 21.36
C ALA A 23 -7.47 20.08 20.57
N HIS A 24 -7.57 20.91 19.52
CA HIS A 24 -6.40 21.36 18.77
C HIS A 24 -5.41 22.14 19.64
N LYS A 25 -5.90 23.02 20.55
CA LYS A 25 -5.04 23.76 21.49
C LYS A 25 -4.28 22.82 22.43
N LEU A 26 -4.86 21.69 22.78
CA LEU A 26 -4.22 20.64 23.58
C LEU A 26 -3.32 19.69 22.76
N GLY A 27 -3.33 19.78 21.42
CA GLY A 27 -2.70 18.78 20.56
C GLY A 27 -3.41 17.41 20.57
N ILE A 28 -4.68 17.37 20.97
CA ILE A 28 -5.53 16.17 20.89
C ILE A 28 -6.12 16.09 19.48
N ASN A 29 -5.94 14.95 18.82
CA ASN A 29 -6.38 14.75 17.44
C ASN A 29 -7.78 14.12 17.38
N ILE A 30 -8.81 14.96 17.27
CA ILE A 30 -10.18 14.52 16.95
C ILE A 30 -10.37 14.58 15.42
N PRO A 31 -10.68 13.45 14.75
CA PRO A 31 -10.69 13.41 13.29
C PRO A 31 -11.92 14.11 12.71
N THR A 32 -11.75 14.72 11.54
CA THR A 32 -12.83 15.29 10.73
C THR A 32 -12.73 14.79 9.29
N LEU A 33 -13.84 14.85 8.54
CA LEU A 33 -13.86 14.68 7.08
C LEU A 33 -14.58 15.84 6.38
N CYS A 34 -15.60 16.44 7.01
CA CYS A 34 -16.45 17.48 6.42
C CYS A 34 -16.21 18.89 7.00
N TYR A 35 -15.02 19.15 7.56
CA TYR A 35 -14.70 20.41 8.25
C TYR A 35 -13.36 20.98 7.80
N ILE A 36 -13.31 22.30 7.63
CA ILE A 36 -12.11 23.12 7.43
C ILE A 36 -12.05 24.13 8.57
N LYS A 37 -10.87 24.33 9.15
CA LYS A 37 -10.67 25.29 10.25
C LYS A 37 -11.11 26.69 9.84
N GLY A 38 -11.92 27.34 10.68
CA GLY A 38 -12.42 28.70 10.47
C GLY A 38 -13.61 28.81 9.49
N TRP A 39 -14.25 27.69 9.17
CA TRP A 39 -15.42 27.61 8.29
C TRP A 39 -16.60 27.03 9.08
N GLU A 40 -17.82 27.25 8.57
CA GLU A 40 -19.02 26.69 9.21
C GLU A 40 -19.00 25.15 9.19
N PRO A 41 -19.33 24.50 10.31
CA PRO A 41 -19.30 23.04 10.40
C PRO A 41 -20.51 22.39 9.73
N ASN A 42 -20.26 21.49 8.78
CA ASN A 42 -21.34 20.71 8.15
C ASN A 42 -21.93 19.62 9.07
N THR A 43 -21.15 19.12 10.04
CA THR A 43 -21.48 17.99 10.95
C THR A 43 -21.91 16.66 10.30
N SER A 44 -21.98 16.56 8.96
CA SER A 44 -22.52 15.40 8.25
C SER A 44 -21.69 14.12 8.36
N CYS A 45 -20.36 14.22 8.48
CA CYS A 45 -19.51 13.03 8.48
C CYS A 45 -19.50 12.26 9.80
N MET A 46 -19.89 12.89 10.91
CA MET A 46 -19.89 12.34 12.27
C MET A 46 -18.56 11.71 12.76
N ALA A 47 -17.45 11.93 12.05
CA ALA A 47 -16.13 11.42 12.46
C ALA A 47 -15.60 12.11 13.74
N CYS A 48 -16.03 13.34 14.00
CA CYS A 48 -15.56 14.16 15.11
C CYS A 48 -16.39 14.01 16.39
N VAL A 49 -17.24 12.98 16.48
CA VAL A 49 -18.07 12.78 17.67
C VAL A 49 -17.21 12.57 18.92
N VAL A 50 -17.70 13.11 20.04
CA VAL A 50 -17.15 12.98 21.38
C VAL A 50 -18.25 12.76 22.40
N LYS A 51 -17.89 12.20 23.54
CA LYS A 51 -18.77 12.06 24.69
C LYS A 51 -18.60 13.28 25.59
N VAL A 52 -19.71 13.82 26.09
CA VAL A 52 -19.70 14.93 27.05
C VAL A 52 -20.52 14.49 28.27
N GLU A 53 -19.95 14.62 29.45
CA GLU A 53 -20.62 14.26 30.71
C GLU A 53 -21.94 15.01 30.86
N GLY A 54 -22.97 14.33 31.39
CA GLY A 54 -24.32 14.89 31.53
C GLY A 54 -25.13 14.99 30.22
N ARG A 55 -24.52 14.74 29.06
CA ARG A 55 -25.23 14.70 27.76
C ARG A 55 -25.55 13.25 27.37
N LYS A 56 -26.80 12.97 26.99
CA LYS A 56 -27.25 11.63 26.58
C LYS A 56 -26.77 11.19 25.19
N ARG A 57 -26.40 12.14 24.33
CA ARG A 57 -25.98 11.88 22.95
C ARG A 57 -24.55 12.34 22.77
N LEU A 58 -23.81 11.64 21.92
CA LEU A 58 -22.51 12.10 21.44
C LEU A 58 -22.69 13.40 20.66
N LEU A 59 -21.75 14.33 20.82
CA LEU A 59 -21.79 15.63 20.18
C LEU A 59 -20.70 15.72 19.10
N PRO A 60 -20.97 16.36 17.95
CA PRO A 60 -19.93 16.65 16.97
C PRO A 60 -19.01 17.75 17.53
N ALA A 61 -17.75 17.42 17.80
CA ALA A 61 -16.78 18.36 18.38
C ALA A 61 -16.56 19.60 17.50
N CYS A 62 -16.75 19.50 16.18
CA CYS A 62 -16.56 20.62 15.25
C CYS A 62 -17.64 21.70 15.32
N ALA A 63 -18.75 21.46 16.02
CA ALA A 63 -19.86 22.41 16.14
C ALA A 63 -20.29 22.67 17.59
N ALA A 64 -20.03 21.73 18.50
CA ALA A 64 -20.35 21.91 19.91
C ALA A 64 -19.51 23.04 20.52
N VAL A 65 -20.17 24.12 20.93
CA VAL A 65 -19.56 25.26 21.63
C VAL A 65 -19.21 24.85 23.05
N VAL A 66 -18.05 25.30 23.53
CA VAL A 66 -17.58 25.01 24.89
C VAL A 66 -18.39 25.79 25.93
N GLU A 67 -18.86 25.09 26.96
CA GLU A 67 -19.45 25.66 28.18
C GLU A 67 -18.48 25.47 29.36
N GLU A 68 -18.57 26.35 30.36
CA GLU A 68 -17.75 26.28 31.59
C GLU A 68 -17.95 24.93 32.29
N GLY A 69 -16.86 24.29 32.69
CA GLY A 69 -16.88 23.03 33.43
C GLY A 69 -17.15 21.78 32.58
N MET A 70 -17.22 21.89 31.25
CA MET A 70 -17.43 20.72 30.39
C MET A 70 -16.37 19.63 30.60
N GLN A 71 -16.82 18.38 30.66
CA GLN A 71 -15.98 17.18 30.72
C GLN A 71 -16.19 16.36 29.44
N VAL A 72 -15.14 16.23 28.63
CA VAL A 72 -15.19 15.61 27.30
C VAL A 72 -14.26 14.41 27.25
N GLU A 73 -14.77 13.30 26.72
CA GLU A 73 -13.98 12.11 26.43
C GLU A 73 -14.01 11.81 24.93
N SER A 74 -12.84 11.70 24.31
CA SER A 74 -12.71 11.53 22.86
C SER A 74 -12.21 10.14 22.43
N GLU A 75 -11.69 9.35 23.37
CA GLU A 75 -11.05 8.05 23.13
C GLU A 75 -11.70 6.89 23.93
N THR A 76 -13.02 6.94 24.14
CA THR A 76 -13.78 5.83 24.73
C THR A 76 -14.20 4.81 23.68
N GLU A 77 -14.46 3.57 24.10
CA GLU A 77 -15.01 2.52 23.23
C GLU A 77 -16.33 2.94 22.55
N GLU A 78 -17.19 3.65 23.28
CA GLU A 78 -18.44 4.20 22.76
C GLU A 78 -18.19 5.18 21.60
N VAL A 79 -17.23 6.11 21.76
CA VAL A 79 -16.85 7.08 20.73
C VAL A 79 -16.21 6.37 19.53
N HIS A 80 -15.32 5.41 19.76
CA HIS A 80 -14.68 4.63 18.70
C HIS A 80 -15.71 3.83 17.90
N GLN A 81 -16.68 3.19 18.57
CA GLN A 81 -17.75 2.46 17.92
C GLN A 81 -18.65 3.40 17.11
N ALA A 82 -18.97 4.59 17.62
CA ALA A 82 -19.76 5.58 16.88
C ALA A 82 -19.02 6.08 15.63
N ARG A 83 -17.72 6.40 15.74
CA ARG A 83 -16.87 6.78 14.60
C ARG A 83 -16.79 5.67 13.55
N ARG A 84 -16.58 4.41 13.99
CA ARG A 84 -16.59 3.23 13.10
C ARG A 84 -17.92 3.11 12.35
N THR A 85 -19.04 3.14 13.06
CA THR A 85 -20.38 3.06 12.45
C THR A 85 -20.61 4.20 11.45
N ALA A 86 -20.22 5.44 11.78
CA ALA A 86 -20.33 6.58 10.87
C ALA A 86 -19.53 6.34 9.56
N LEU A 87 -18.29 5.87 9.67
CA LEU A 87 -17.45 5.57 8.51
C LEU A 87 -18.02 4.41 7.67
N GLU A 88 -18.55 3.36 8.31
CA GLU A 88 -19.23 2.25 7.62
C GLU A 88 -20.45 2.72 6.83
N LEU A 89 -21.23 3.67 7.36
CA LEU A 89 -22.36 4.29 6.66
C LEU A 89 -21.88 5.15 5.48
N LEU A 90 -20.83 5.96 5.66
CA LEU A 90 -20.22 6.74 4.57
C LEU A 90 -19.63 5.86 3.44
N LEU A 91 -19.27 4.62 3.74
CA LEU A 91 -18.72 3.66 2.77
C LEU A 91 -19.80 2.76 2.14
N SER A 92 -21.02 2.76 2.67
CA SER A 92 -22.10 1.84 2.26
C SER A 92 -22.51 1.97 0.79
N ASP A 93 -22.29 3.13 0.18
CA ASP A 93 -22.54 3.44 -1.23
C ASP A 93 -21.28 3.91 -1.98
N HIS A 94 -20.10 3.79 -1.34
CA HIS A 94 -18.82 4.17 -1.92
C HIS A 94 -18.42 3.19 -3.02
N LEU A 95 -18.41 3.69 -4.25
CA LEU A 95 -18.08 2.92 -5.45
C LEU A 95 -16.68 3.32 -5.95
N GLY A 96 -15.72 2.43 -5.74
CA GLY A 96 -14.35 2.61 -6.23
C GLY A 96 -13.39 1.55 -5.68
N ASP A 97 -12.37 1.21 -6.45
CA ASP A 97 -11.25 0.42 -5.95
C ASP A 97 -10.30 1.35 -5.20
N CYS A 98 -10.12 1.18 -3.89
CA CYS A 98 -9.08 1.93 -3.17
C CYS A 98 -7.68 1.51 -3.65
N THR A 99 -7.53 0.20 -3.89
CA THR A 99 -6.33 -0.44 -4.43
C THR A 99 -6.74 -1.19 -5.69
N ALA A 100 -6.02 -0.99 -6.81
CA ALA A 100 -6.37 -1.70 -8.05
C ALA A 100 -6.29 -3.23 -7.87
N PRO A 101 -7.12 -3.99 -8.60
CA PRO A 101 -7.11 -5.45 -8.54
C PRO A 101 -5.73 -6.07 -8.82
N CYS A 102 -4.95 -5.50 -9.75
CA CYS A 102 -3.60 -5.96 -10.06
C CYS A 102 -2.63 -5.80 -8.88
N GLN A 103 -2.73 -4.70 -8.12
CA GLN A 103 -1.93 -4.46 -6.93
C GLN A 103 -2.37 -5.35 -5.76
N SER A 104 -3.68 -5.56 -5.58
CA SER A 104 -4.20 -6.48 -4.56
C SER A 104 -3.79 -7.93 -4.80
N ALA A 105 -3.70 -8.36 -6.06
CA ALA A 105 -3.29 -9.73 -6.42
C ALA A 105 -1.77 -9.94 -6.45
N CYS A 106 -0.96 -8.87 -6.54
CA CYS A 106 0.48 -8.97 -6.42
C CYS A 106 0.85 -9.32 -4.97
N PRO A 107 1.56 -10.44 -4.70
CA PRO A 107 1.96 -10.77 -3.34
C PRO A 107 2.82 -9.69 -2.67
N ALA A 108 3.62 -8.96 -3.44
CA ALA A 108 4.45 -7.86 -2.97
C ALA A 108 3.70 -6.52 -2.82
N HIS A 109 2.41 -6.49 -3.20
CA HIS A 109 1.57 -5.30 -3.21
C HIS A 109 2.14 -4.11 -4.01
N MET A 110 2.91 -4.41 -5.06
CA MET A 110 3.53 -3.41 -5.94
C MET A 110 2.48 -2.43 -6.48
N ASN A 111 2.76 -1.13 -6.36
CA ASN A 111 1.92 -0.08 -6.95
C ASN A 111 2.03 -0.05 -8.49
N ILE A 112 1.45 -1.08 -9.12
CA ILE A 112 1.41 -1.31 -10.56
C ILE A 112 0.77 -0.13 -11.31
N PRO A 113 -0.38 0.45 -10.87
CA PRO A 113 -0.96 1.57 -11.59
C PRO A 113 -0.04 2.79 -11.67
N ARG A 114 0.66 3.11 -10.58
CA ARG A 114 1.63 4.20 -10.55
C ARG A 114 2.84 3.92 -11.44
N MET A 115 3.36 2.68 -11.42
CA MET A 115 4.41 2.24 -12.34
C MET A 115 3.99 2.46 -13.79
N ILE A 116 2.80 1.98 -14.17
CA ILE A 116 2.28 2.10 -15.54
C ILE A 116 2.13 3.57 -15.95
N ARG A 117 1.56 4.45 -15.11
CA ARG A 117 1.45 5.88 -15.41
C ARG A 117 2.81 6.51 -15.72
N ARG A 118 3.81 6.20 -14.90
CA ARG A 118 5.19 6.69 -15.07
C ARG A 118 5.82 6.20 -16.38
N ILE A 119 5.59 4.93 -16.76
CA ILE A 119 6.04 4.39 -18.05
C ILE A 119 5.32 5.08 -19.22
N ALA A 120 4.00 5.27 -19.14
CA ALA A 120 3.21 5.95 -20.17
C ALA A 120 3.66 7.40 -20.40
N GLU A 121 4.14 8.07 -19.34
CA GLU A 121 4.73 9.42 -19.36
C GLU A 121 6.22 9.44 -19.73
N GLY A 122 6.85 8.28 -19.97
CA GLY A 122 8.29 8.18 -20.26
C GLY A 122 9.23 8.40 -19.06
N LYS A 123 8.70 8.49 -17.84
CA LYS A 123 9.43 8.74 -16.60
C LYS A 123 9.96 7.43 -15.99
N LEU A 124 10.92 6.82 -16.66
CA LEU A 124 11.46 5.51 -16.26
C LEU A 124 12.18 5.54 -14.90
N ASP A 125 12.91 6.62 -14.60
CA ASP A 125 13.58 6.81 -13.31
C ASP A 125 12.57 6.83 -12.15
N GLU A 126 11.43 7.49 -12.35
CA GLU A 126 10.35 7.45 -11.37
C GLU A 126 9.70 6.06 -11.32
N ALA A 127 9.53 5.40 -12.46
CA ALA A 127 8.92 4.07 -12.51
C ALA A 127 9.74 3.05 -11.72
N ILE A 128 11.07 3.05 -11.86
CA ILE A 128 11.93 2.14 -11.10
C ILE A 128 11.86 2.42 -9.60
N ILE A 129 11.78 3.70 -9.18
CA ILE A 129 11.56 4.06 -7.76
C ILE A 129 10.26 3.45 -7.23
N THR A 130 9.17 3.50 -8.02
CA THR A 130 7.90 2.83 -7.63
C THR A 130 8.09 1.34 -7.44
N ILE A 131 8.75 0.69 -8.40
CA ILE A 131 8.94 -0.76 -8.40
C ILE A 131 9.81 -1.18 -7.21
N LYS A 132 11.00 -0.57 -7.06
CA LYS A 132 12.00 -0.89 -6.03
C LYS A 132 11.56 -0.52 -4.62
N LYS A 133 10.50 0.28 -4.45
CA LYS A 133 9.83 0.45 -3.16
C LYS A 133 9.15 -0.84 -2.70
N ASP A 134 8.55 -1.60 -3.61
CA ASP A 134 7.72 -2.76 -3.27
C ASP A 134 8.35 -4.11 -3.64
N ILE A 135 9.38 -4.13 -4.50
CA ILE A 135 10.05 -5.34 -4.97
C ILE A 135 11.57 -5.16 -4.93
N ALA A 136 12.26 -6.05 -4.22
CA ALA A 136 13.73 -6.05 -4.13
C ALA A 136 14.44 -6.57 -5.40
N LEU A 137 13.83 -7.51 -6.12
CA LEU A 137 14.40 -8.20 -7.30
C LEU A 137 13.52 -8.03 -8.56
N PRO A 138 13.26 -6.80 -9.02
CA PRO A 138 12.33 -6.56 -10.12
C PRO A 138 12.76 -7.12 -11.48
N ALA A 139 14.05 -7.16 -11.82
CA ALA A 139 14.53 -7.70 -13.10
C ALA A 139 14.41 -9.23 -13.16
N VAL A 140 14.74 -9.91 -12.06
CA VAL A 140 14.51 -11.35 -11.86
C VAL A 140 13.01 -11.64 -11.97
N LEU A 141 12.19 -10.98 -11.16
CA LEU A 141 10.74 -11.20 -11.20
C LEU A 141 10.11 -10.75 -12.51
N GLY A 142 10.75 -9.90 -13.31
CA GLY A 142 10.31 -9.54 -14.66
C GLY A 142 10.41 -10.69 -15.66
N ARG A 143 11.18 -11.73 -15.33
CA ARG A 143 11.41 -12.91 -16.18
C ARG A 143 10.66 -14.13 -15.70
N ILE A 144 10.68 -14.40 -14.40
CA ILE A 144 10.19 -15.68 -13.85
C ILE A 144 8.83 -15.59 -13.14
N CYS A 145 8.30 -14.38 -12.94
CA CYS A 145 7.02 -14.24 -12.24
C CYS A 145 5.87 -14.71 -13.14
N PRO A 146 4.95 -15.57 -12.67
CA PRO A 146 3.78 -16.01 -13.45
C PRO A 146 2.67 -14.95 -13.50
N ALA A 147 3.03 -13.67 -13.31
CA ALA A 147 2.17 -12.51 -13.43
C ALA A 147 0.77 -12.65 -12.77
N PRO A 148 0.67 -13.01 -11.47
CA PRO A 148 -0.64 -13.15 -10.81
C PRO A 148 -1.47 -11.86 -10.85
N CYS A 149 -0.81 -10.71 -10.97
CA CYS A 149 -1.41 -9.39 -11.12
C CYS A 149 -2.12 -9.15 -12.46
N GLU A 150 -1.82 -9.92 -13.51
CA GLU A 150 -2.48 -9.79 -14.81
C GLU A 150 -3.85 -10.49 -14.83
N LYS A 151 -4.03 -11.55 -14.03
CA LYS A 151 -5.29 -12.30 -13.94
C LYS A 151 -6.52 -11.45 -13.59
N PRO A 152 -6.48 -10.55 -12.58
CA PRO A 152 -7.63 -9.69 -12.25
C PRO A 152 -7.59 -8.35 -13.01
N CYS A 153 -6.76 -8.19 -14.03
CA CYS A 153 -6.68 -6.94 -14.78
C CYS A 153 -8.03 -6.63 -15.42
N ARG A 154 -8.62 -5.45 -15.11
CA ARG A 154 -9.94 -5.09 -15.65
C ARG A 154 -9.96 -5.07 -17.18
N ARG A 155 -8.85 -4.67 -17.81
CA ARG A 155 -8.72 -4.63 -19.27
C ARG A 155 -8.92 -6.00 -19.92
N ALA A 156 -8.60 -7.10 -19.23
CA ALA A 156 -8.77 -8.46 -19.73
C ALA A 156 -10.23 -8.86 -20.02
N ALA A 157 -11.22 -8.14 -19.45
CA ALA A 157 -12.62 -8.38 -19.77
C ALA A 157 -13.07 -7.67 -21.07
N HIS A 158 -12.23 -6.81 -21.66
CA HIS A 158 -12.49 -6.16 -22.94
C HIS A 158 -11.71 -6.84 -24.07
N ASP A 159 -10.40 -6.97 -23.91
CA ASP A 159 -9.50 -7.63 -24.86
C ASP A 159 -8.54 -8.56 -24.08
N GLU A 160 -7.43 -8.02 -23.59
CA GLU A 160 -6.37 -8.74 -22.92
C GLU A 160 -5.76 -7.90 -21.80
N ALA A 161 -5.23 -8.57 -20.78
CA ALA A 161 -4.54 -7.88 -19.70
C ALA A 161 -3.40 -6.99 -20.23
N VAL A 162 -3.12 -5.91 -19.49
CA VAL A 162 -1.88 -5.16 -19.68
C VAL A 162 -0.71 -6.07 -19.34
N ALA A 163 0.36 -6.07 -20.14
CA ALA A 163 1.57 -6.86 -19.93
C ALA A 163 2.44 -6.33 -18.79
N ILE A 164 1.87 -6.30 -17.57
CA ILE A 164 2.46 -5.74 -16.34
C ILE A 164 3.83 -6.35 -16.05
N CYS A 165 4.00 -7.65 -16.23
CA CYS A 165 5.26 -8.32 -15.94
C CYS A 165 6.38 -7.85 -16.87
N LEU A 166 6.08 -7.73 -18.17
CA LEU A 166 7.01 -7.25 -19.20
C LEU A 166 7.30 -5.75 -19.06
N LEU A 167 6.32 -4.94 -18.66
CA LEU A 167 6.54 -3.52 -18.35
C LEU A 167 7.49 -3.34 -17.17
N LYS A 168 7.30 -4.10 -16.09
CA LYS A 168 8.22 -4.10 -14.94
C LYS A 168 9.63 -4.55 -15.36
N ARG A 169 9.71 -5.61 -16.17
CA ARG A 169 10.98 -6.11 -16.71
C ARG A 169 11.71 -5.03 -17.49
N TYR A 170 11.03 -4.36 -18.42
CA TYR A 170 11.60 -3.30 -19.24
C TYR A 170 12.22 -2.20 -18.37
N VAL A 171 11.48 -1.69 -17.39
CA VAL A 171 11.98 -0.65 -16.48
C VAL A 171 13.20 -1.12 -15.69
N ALA A 172 13.17 -2.34 -15.17
CA ALA A 172 14.28 -2.90 -14.40
C ALA A 172 15.53 -3.14 -15.27
N ASP A 173 15.36 -3.59 -16.51
CA ASP A 173 16.45 -3.81 -17.46
C ASP A 173 17.11 -2.49 -17.86
N VAL A 174 16.32 -1.43 -18.10
CA VAL A 174 16.84 -0.07 -18.36
C VAL A 174 17.62 0.47 -17.17
N ASP A 175 17.12 0.29 -15.95
CA ASP A 175 17.81 0.73 -14.73
C ASP A 175 19.13 -0.02 -14.52
N LEU A 176 19.15 -1.34 -14.65
CA LEU A 176 20.36 -2.15 -14.50
C LEU A 176 21.43 -1.85 -15.55
N ALA A 177 21.01 -1.53 -16.79
CA ALA A 177 21.91 -1.14 -17.86
C ALA A 177 22.42 0.31 -17.72
N SER A 178 21.82 1.12 -16.84
CA SER A 178 22.23 2.50 -16.65
C SER A 178 23.60 2.61 -15.96
N PRO A 179 24.36 3.70 -16.17
CA PRO A 179 25.64 3.91 -15.48
C PRO A 179 25.49 4.00 -13.95
N LYS A 180 24.30 4.35 -13.46
CA LYS A 180 24.00 4.51 -12.04
C LYS A 180 22.61 3.94 -11.72
N PRO A 181 22.49 2.61 -11.62
CA PRO A 181 21.22 1.98 -11.26
C PRO A 181 20.70 2.53 -9.92
N TYR A 182 19.39 2.67 -9.80
CA TYR A 182 18.76 3.24 -8.62
C TYR A 182 19.04 2.39 -7.37
N LEU A 183 19.54 3.05 -6.33
CA LEU A 183 19.65 2.52 -4.98
C LEU A 183 18.73 3.33 -4.05
N PRO A 184 17.92 2.67 -3.21
CA PRO A 184 17.08 3.36 -2.24
C PRO A 184 17.92 4.12 -1.20
N ALA A 185 17.35 5.19 -0.67
CA ALA A 185 17.96 5.89 0.47
C ALA A 185 17.86 5.04 1.75
N CYS A 186 18.97 4.93 2.47
CA CYS A 186 19.03 4.26 3.77
C CYS A 186 18.94 5.25 4.92
N LYS A 187 18.21 4.88 5.97
CA LYS A 187 18.21 5.59 7.25
C LYS A 187 19.60 5.49 7.91
N PRO A 188 19.93 6.41 8.84
CA PRO A 188 21.16 6.32 9.61
C PRO A 188 21.32 4.96 10.29
N ALA A 189 22.56 4.48 10.38
CA ALA A 189 22.88 3.22 11.03
C ALA A 189 22.40 3.20 12.50
N GLN A 190 21.75 2.11 12.90
CA GLN A 190 21.20 1.96 14.26
C GLN A 190 22.08 1.07 15.17
N ASN A 191 23.28 0.67 14.72
CA ASN A 191 24.18 -0.25 15.43
C ASN A 191 23.52 -1.55 15.90
N LYS A 192 22.56 -2.05 15.11
CA LYS A 192 21.89 -3.34 15.33
C LYS A 192 22.05 -4.23 14.11
N GLY A 193 22.32 -5.50 14.36
CA GLY A 193 22.61 -6.51 13.36
C GLY A 193 21.51 -7.55 13.24
N VAL A 194 21.31 -8.04 12.01
CA VAL A 194 20.41 -9.15 11.70
C VAL A 194 21.18 -10.24 10.97
N ALA A 195 21.12 -11.46 11.50
CA ALA A 195 21.57 -12.64 10.80
C ALA A 195 20.44 -13.19 9.93
N ILE A 196 20.70 -13.42 8.65
CA ILE A 196 19.74 -13.96 7.69
C ILE A 196 20.28 -15.29 7.20
N VAL A 197 19.55 -16.37 7.44
CA VAL A 197 19.95 -17.74 7.05
C VAL A 197 19.26 -18.10 5.75
N GLY A 198 20.00 -18.05 4.65
CA GLY A 198 19.56 -18.33 3.28
C GLY A 198 19.62 -17.09 2.39
N ALA A 199 20.47 -17.12 1.36
CA ALA A 199 20.62 -16.09 0.33
C ALA A 199 19.67 -16.31 -0.87
N GLY A 200 18.50 -16.90 -0.62
CA GLY A 200 17.41 -17.02 -1.58
C GLY A 200 16.56 -15.73 -1.71
N PRO A 201 15.48 -15.75 -2.51
CA PRO A 201 14.63 -14.57 -2.75
C PRO A 201 14.06 -13.94 -1.47
N ALA A 202 13.71 -14.76 -0.47
CA ALA A 202 13.20 -14.24 0.81
C ALA A 202 14.28 -13.52 1.62
N GLY A 203 15.46 -14.12 1.77
CA GLY A 203 16.58 -13.52 2.50
C GLY A 203 17.14 -12.27 1.84
N LEU A 204 17.33 -12.31 0.51
CA LEU A 204 17.76 -11.14 -0.27
C LEU A 204 16.75 -9.98 -0.15
N SER A 205 15.45 -10.27 -0.25
CA SER A 205 14.42 -9.26 -0.07
C SER A 205 14.43 -8.68 1.34
N ALA A 206 14.55 -9.52 2.38
CA ALA A 206 14.61 -9.04 3.75
C ALA A 206 15.82 -8.14 4.00
N ALA A 207 17.02 -8.54 3.53
CA ALA A 207 18.22 -7.73 3.61
C ALA A 207 18.03 -6.36 2.93
N TYR A 208 17.48 -6.34 1.72
CA TYR A 208 17.21 -5.11 0.97
C TYR A 208 16.39 -4.10 1.77
N TYR A 209 15.35 -4.55 2.49
CA TYR A 209 14.51 -3.67 3.31
C TYR A 209 15.12 -3.33 4.67
N LEU A 210 15.81 -4.26 5.34
CA LEU A 210 16.45 -4.02 6.63
C LEU A 210 17.59 -3.00 6.53
N LEU A 211 18.38 -3.05 5.45
CA LEU A 211 19.47 -2.10 5.18
C LEU A 211 18.94 -0.68 4.99
N GLN A 212 17.82 -0.52 4.27
CA GLN A 212 17.14 0.77 4.13
C GLN A 212 16.69 1.34 5.47
N GLU A 213 16.35 0.46 6.42
CA GLU A 213 15.91 0.83 7.75
C GLU A 213 17.09 1.13 8.71
N GLY A 214 18.35 0.99 8.25
CA GLY A 214 19.57 1.30 9.00
C GLY A 214 20.12 0.14 9.83
N PHE A 215 19.68 -1.09 9.58
CA PHE A 215 20.16 -2.29 10.26
C PHE A 215 21.23 -3.01 9.44
N GLY A 216 22.29 -3.48 10.10
CA GLY A 216 23.32 -4.29 9.44
C GLY A 216 22.81 -5.70 9.16
N CYS A 217 23.12 -6.25 7.98
CA CYS A 217 22.67 -7.59 7.58
C CYS A 217 23.86 -8.48 7.23
N THR A 218 23.93 -9.65 7.85
CA THR A 218 24.85 -10.73 7.44
C THR A 218 24.03 -11.92 6.97
N ILE A 219 24.24 -12.34 5.72
CA ILE A 219 23.49 -13.39 5.06
C ILE A 219 24.37 -14.63 4.97
N TYR A 220 23.94 -15.70 5.64
CA TYR A 220 24.59 -17.01 5.63
C TYR A 220 23.96 -17.88 4.56
N ASP A 221 24.75 -18.57 3.74
CA ASP A 221 24.24 -19.54 2.75
C ASP A 221 25.15 -20.76 2.70
N ASP A 222 24.58 -21.93 2.44
CA ASP A 222 25.31 -23.19 2.34
C ASP A 222 26.01 -23.36 0.98
N HIS A 223 25.62 -22.60 -0.04
CA HIS A 223 26.25 -22.62 -1.35
C HIS A 223 27.39 -21.59 -1.47
N ASP A 224 28.15 -21.70 -2.56
CA ASP A 224 29.25 -20.80 -2.92
C ASP A 224 28.77 -19.44 -3.45
N LYS A 225 27.51 -19.36 -3.94
CA LYS A 225 26.94 -18.14 -4.52
C LYS A 225 25.50 -17.88 -4.07
N PRO A 226 25.11 -16.60 -3.93
CA PRO A 226 23.77 -16.21 -3.51
C PRO A 226 22.75 -16.38 -4.65
N GLY A 227 21.47 -16.49 -4.29
CA GLY A 227 20.35 -16.62 -5.22
C GLY A 227 19.41 -17.78 -4.88
N GLY A 228 19.88 -18.76 -4.11
CA GLY A 228 19.11 -19.96 -3.77
C GLY A 228 18.52 -20.63 -5.02
N MET A 229 17.26 -21.05 -4.95
CA MET A 229 16.57 -21.70 -6.07
C MET A 229 16.51 -20.85 -7.36
N LEU A 230 16.64 -19.52 -7.28
CA LEU A 230 16.74 -18.68 -8.48
C LEU A 230 17.99 -19.00 -9.30
N ARG A 231 19.08 -19.40 -8.64
CA ARG A 231 20.34 -19.78 -9.28
C ARG A 231 20.40 -21.27 -9.59
N TYR A 232 19.98 -22.10 -8.65
CA TYR A 232 20.26 -23.54 -8.71
C TYR A 232 19.12 -24.37 -9.33
N ALA A 233 17.90 -23.82 -9.45
CA ALA A 233 16.74 -24.56 -9.96
C ALA A 233 16.06 -23.91 -11.18
N VAL A 234 16.38 -22.65 -11.51
CA VAL A 234 15.85 -21.97 -12.70
C VAL A 234 16.89 -22.04 -13.81
N SER A 235 16.46 -22.37 -15.03
CA SER A 235 17.38 -22.46 -16.16
C SER A 235 17.94 -21.08 -16.56
N PRO A 236 19.20 -20.98 -17.01
CA PRO A 236 19.80 -19.71 -17.45
C PRO A 236 19.04 -19.04 -18.61
N GLU A 237 18.33 -19.81 -19.44
CA GLU A 237 17.50 -19.27 -20.53
C GLU A 237 16.30 -18.51 -19.99
N ALA A 238 15.72 -18.98 -18.88
CA ALA A 238 14.60 -18.32 -18.20
C ALA A 238 15.08 -17.18 -17.31
N LEU A 239 16.20 -17.35 -16.61
CA LEU A 239 16.82 -16.35 -15.75
C LEU A 239 18.33 -16.30 -15.95
N PRO A 240 18.83 -15.35 -16.78
CA PRO A 240 20.26 -15.23 -17.00
C PRO A 240 21.00 -14.85 -15.71
N HIS A 241 22.11 -15.52 -15.44
CA HIS A 241 22.87 -15.35 -14.20
C HIS A 241 23.45 -13.94 -14.06
N GLU A 242 23.75 -13.27 -15.16
CA GLU A 242 24.22 -11.88 -15.17
C GLU A 242 23.15 -10.91 -14.63
N VAL A 243 21.87 -11.16 -14.91
CA VAL A 243 20.76 -10.36 -14.38
C VAL A 243 20.61 -10.60 -12.88
N LEU A 244 20.65 -11.87 -12.45
CA LEU A 244 20.59 -12.24 -11.04
C LEU A 244 21.76 -11.62 -10.25
N ASN A 245 22.98 -11.73 -10.78
CA ASN A 245 24.18 -11.16 -10.17
C ASN A 245 24.09 -9.64 -10.08
N ALA A 246 23.59 -8.96 -11.13
CA ALA A 246 23.46 -7.51 -11.14
C ALA A 246 22.50 -7.01 -10.05
N GLU A 247 21.35 -7.67 -9.83
CA GLU A 247 20.44 -7.28 -8.76
C GLU A 247 20.99 -7.58 -7.36
N ILE A 248 21.65 -8.73 -7.17
CA ILE A 248 22.28 -9.07 -5.89
C ILE A 248 23.41 -8.07 -5.55
N ALA A 249 24.20 -7.66 -6.55
CA ALA A 249 25.26 -6.67 -6.38
C ALA A 249 24.72 -5.30 -5.91
N LEU A 250 23.46 -4.95 -6.22
CA LEU A 250 22.83 -3.75 -5.65
C LEU A 250 22.55 -3.92 -4.15
N ILE A 251 22.17 -5.11 -3.70
CA ILE A 251 21.94 -5.42 -2.28
C ILE A 251 23.26 -5.44 -1.51
N GLU A 252 24.34 -5.96 -2.11
CA GLU A 252 25.72 -5.83 -1.60
C GLU A 252 26.13 -4.36 -1.47
N LYS A 253 25.89 -3.54 -2.50
CA LYS A 253 26.17 -2.08 -2.47
C LYS A 253 25.38 -1.34 -1.38
N LEU A 254 24.22 -1.85 -0.97
CA LEU A 254 23.46 -1.30 0.18
C LEU A 254 24.08 -1.66 1.53
N GLY A 255 25.02 -2.62 1.57
CA GLY A 255 25.76 -3.02 2.77
C GLY A 255 25.48 -4.44 3.26
N ALA A 256 24.82 -5.30 2.47
CA ALA A 256 24.68 -6.70 2.82
C ALA A 256 26.06 -7.39 2.84
N LYS A 257 26.33 -8.15 3.90
CA LYS A 257 27.50 -9.02 4.00
C LYS A 257 27.07 -10.47 3.75
N PHE A 258 27.93 -11.25 3.12
CA PHE A 258 27.65 -12.64 2.79
C PHE A 258 28.70 -13.57 3.41
N GLU A 259 28.22 -14.65 4.02
CA GLU A 259 29.02 -15.74 4.59
C GLU A 259 28.58 -17.04 3.91
N PHE A 260 29.30 -17.41 2.85
CA PHE A 260 29.00 -18.57 2.02
C PHE A 260 29.53 -19.86 2.63
N GLN A 261 29.14 -21.00 2.04
CA GLN A 261 29.57 -22.34 2.46
C GLN A 261 29.38 -22.61 3.96
N THR A 262 28.33 -22.00 4.54
CA THR A 262 28.05 -22.04 5.97
C THR A 262 26.68 -22.67 6.21
N THR A 263 26.68 -23.96 6.55
CA THR A 263 25.47 -24.68 6.96
C THR A 263 25.14 -24.38 8.43
N ILE A 264 24.07 -23.62 8.65
CA ILE A 264 23.53 -23.38 10.00
C ILE A 264 22.89 -24.67 10.52
N GLY A 265 23.20 -25.05 11.77
CA GLY A 265 22.80 -26.33 12.38
C GLY A 265 23.95 -27.34 12.50
N GLU A 266 25.06 -27.17 11.78
CA GLU A 266 26.26 -28.01 11.92
C GLU A 266 27.31 -27.34 12.81
N LYS A 267 27.97 -26.29 12.30
CA LYS A 267 29.06 -25.58 12.99
C LYS A 267 28.60 -24.36 13.79
N ILE A 268 27.51 -23.75 13.36
CA ILE A 268 26.92 -22.55 13.97
C ILE A 268 25.44 -22.85 14.20
N SER A 269 24.95 -22.75 15.43
CA SER A 269 23.54 -22.95 15.73
C SER A 269 22.74 -21.65 15.62
N ILE A 270 21.41 -21.75 15.50
CA ILE A 270 20.52 -20.58 15.57
C ILE A 270 20.68 -19.86 16.92
N LYS A 271 20.98 -20.60 18.01
CA LYS A 271 21.22 -20.01 19.32
C LYS A 271 22.50 -19.17 19.36
N ASP A 272 23.52 -19.54 18.59
CA ASP A 272 24.76 -18.76 18.52
C ASP A 272 24.52 -17.47 17.73
N LEU A 273 23.85 -17.56 16.56
CA LEU A 273 23.42 -16.38 15.81
C LEU A 273 22.54 -15.45 16.66
N HIS A 274 21.65 -15.99 17.48
CA HIS A 274 20.78 -15.20 18.34
C HIS A 274 21.49 -14.57 19.55
N LYS A 275 22.72 -15.00 19.89
CA LYS A 275 23.57 -14.32 20.87
C LYS A 275 24.34 -13.16 20.23
N ASP A 276 24.79 -13.36 19.00
CA ASP A 276 25.69 -12.42 18.30
C ASP A 276 24.94 -11.32 17.53
N PHE A 277 23.65 -11.53 17.25
CA PHE A 277 22.81 -10.60 16.50
C PHE A 277 21.53 -10.24 17.26
N ASP A 278 20.99 -9.04 17.03
CA ASP A 278 19.78 -8.55 17.68
C ASP A 278 18.50 -9.25 17.17
N ALA A 279 18.56 -9.86 15.98
CA ALA A 279 17.50 -10.69 15.42
C ALA A 279 18.06 -11.71 14.42
N VAL A 280 17.31 -12.80 14.22
CA VAL A 280 17.63 -13.84 13.23
C VAL A 280 16.44 -14.05 12.31
N LEU A 281 16.68 -14.13 11.01
CA LEU A 281 15.69 -14.52 10.00
C LEU A 281 16.08 -15.85 9.36
N ILE A 282 15.17 -16.82 9.40
CA ILE A 282 15.31 -18.12 8.73
C ILE A 282 14.62 -18.04 7.35
N ALA A 283 15.39 -18.20 6.30
CA ALA A 283 14.96 -18.09 4.90
C ALA A 283 15.61 -19.20 4.02
N THR A 284 15.80 -20.39 4.61
CA THR A 284 16.55 -21.53 4.05
C THR A 284 15.89 -22.24 2.87
N GLY A 285 14.66 -21.88 2.52
CA GLY A 285 13.83 -22.67 1.60
C GLY A 285 13.23 -23.90 2.27
N PRO A 286 12.72 -24.88 1.50
CA PRO A 286 12.05 -26.06 2.06
C PRO A 286 13.03 -26.91 2.89
N LEU A 287 12.56 -27.42 4.02
CA LEU A 287 13.31 -28.30 4.93
C LEU A 287 12.83 -29.76 4.81
N PRO A 288 13.67 -30.77 5.11
CA PRO A 288 13.35 -32.19 4.90
C PRO A 288 12.05 -32.66 5.58
N ASP A 289 11.75 -32.14 6.77
CA ASP A 289 10.59 -32.54 7.57
C ASP A 289 9.36 -31.63 7.36
N SER A 290 9.46 -30.66 6.44
CA SER A 290 8.31 -29.89 5.99
C SER A 290 7.47 -30.76 5.05
N THR A 291 6.14 -30.70 5.12
CA THR A 291 5.22 -31.65 4.44
C THR A 291 5.18 -31.56 2.91
N ALA A 292 6.24 -31.12 2.23
CA ALA A 292 6.32 -31.16 0.78
C ALA A 292 7.11 -32.37 0.30
N GLU A 293 6.61 -32.94 -0.79
CA GLU A 293 7.27 -33.91 -1.66
C GLU A 293 8.77 -33.63 -1.82
N LYS A 294 9.54 -34.73 -1.85
CA LYS A 294 10.99 -34.88 -1.97
C LYS A 294 11.77 -33.57 -2.24
N PRO A 295 12.75 -33.20 -1.38
CA PRO A 295 13.69 -32.13 -1.66
C PRO A 295 14.26 -32.26 -3.08
N ASP A 296 14.35 -31.13 -3.79
CA ASP A 296 15.18 -30.96 -5.00
C ASP A 296 16.55 -31.62 -4.78
N HIS A 297 17.04 -32.33 -5.83
CA HIS A 297 18.34 -32.95 -6.20
C HIS A 297 19.48 -33.15 -5.17
N ARG A 298 19.44 -32.51 -4.01
CA ARG A 298 20.15 -32.91 -2.79
C ARG A 298 19.81 -34.37 -2.48
N ALA A 299 20.85 -35.16 -2.20
CA ALA A 299 20.66 -36.31 -1.33
C ALA A 299 20.04 -35.75 -0.03
N ALA A 300 18.79 -36.10 0.27
CA ALA A 300 18.01 -35.56 1.40
C ALA A 300 18.74 -35.63 2.76
N ASN A 301 19.84 -36.38 2.83
CA ASN A 301 20.66 -36.65 4.02
C ASN A 301 21.64 -35.52 4.43
N LYS A 302 21.62 -34.33 3.81
CA LYS A 302 22.60 -33.25 4.10
C LYS A 302 22.05 -31.93 4.64
N LEU A 303 20.72 -31.77 4.71
CA LEU A 303 20.13 -30.56 5.30
C LEU A 303 19.70 -30.83 6.74
N PRO A 304 19.85 -29.84 7.63
CA PRO A 304 19.34 -29.95 8.99
C PRO A 304 17.81 -30.03 8.97
N THR A 305 17.27 -30.86 9.84
CA THR A 305 15.84 -30.93 10.15
C THR A 305 15.38 -29.73 10.97
N LEU A 306 14.07 -29.59 11.14
CA LEU A 306 13.52 -28.60 12.08
C LEU A 306 14.01 -28.85 13.52
N ALA A 307 14.18 -30.13 13.88
CA ALA A 307 14.68 -30.54 15.19
C ALA A 307 16.16 -30.16 15.36
N ASP A 308 17.00 -30.37 14.34
CA ASP A 308 18.43 -29.99 14.36
C ASP A 308 18.60 -28.48 14.54
N LEU A 309 17.71 -27.69 13.95
CA LEU A 309 17.69 -26.25 14.08
C LEU A 309 17.05 -25.76 15.40
N GLY A 310 16.40 -26.64 16.16
CA GLY A 310 15.65 -26.29 17.37
C GLY A 310 14.48 -25.34 17.11
N LEU A 311 13.85 -25.44 15.94
CA LEU A 311 12.76 -24.56 15.52
C LEU A 311 11.38 -25.19 15.76
N PRO A 312 10.36 -24.40 16.11
CA PRO A 312 9.01 -24.93 16.31
C PRO A 312 8.41 -25.38 14.98
N ALA A 313 7.92 -26.62 14.94
CA ALA A 313 7.29 -27.20 13.76
C ALA A 313 5.79 -26.88 13.70
N GLY A 314 5.33 -26.49 12.52
CA GLY A 314 3.92 -26.38 12.16
C GLY A 314 3.53 -27.44 11.13
N PRO A 315 2.27 -27.41 10.62
CA PRO A 315 1.77 -28.44 9.70
C PRO A 315 2.47 -28.50 8.35
N HIS A 316 3.26 -27.49 7.97
CA HIS A 316 3.85 -27.36 6.64
C HIS A 316 5.31 -26.91 6.61
N GLY A 317 5.93 -26.68 7.78
CA GLY A 317 7.21 -25.98 7.90
C GLY A 317 7.32 -25.31 9.26
N ILE A 318 8.16 -24.28 9.38
CA ILE A 318 8.36 -23.56 10.65
C ILE A 318 7.06 -22.88 11.10
N LYS A 319 6.70 -23.05 12.37
CA LYS A 319 5.56 -22.39 13.00
C LYS A 319 5.90 -20.93 13.28
N VAL A 320 5.06 -20.02 12.76
CA VAL A 320 5.19 -18.57 12.96
C VAL A 320 3.83 -17.93 13.23
N ASP A 321 3.84 -16.76 13.85
CA ASP A 321 2.69 -15.86 13.84
C ASP A 321 2.45 -15.34 12.42
N SER A 322 1.22 -15.47 11.93
CA SER A 322 0.87 -15.17 10.53
C SER A 322 0.96 -13.68 10.14
N LYS A 323 1.00 -12.76 11.12
CA LYS A 323 1.08 -11.32 10.86
C LYS A 323 2.52 -10.82 10.92
N THR A 324 3.29 -11.32 11.87
CA THR A 324 4.63 -10.84 12.20
C THR A 324 5.74 -11.73 11.67
N LEU A 325 5.43 -12.97 11.28
CA LEU A 325 6.38 -14.00 10.87
C LEU A 325 7.41 -14.37 11.95
N GLN A 326 7.16 -13.97 13.20
CA GLN A 326 7.99 -14.35 14.34
C GLN A 326 7.67 -15.79 14.74
N THR A 327 8.71 -16.56 15.04
CA THR A 327 8.58 -17.89 15.63
C THR A 327 8.21 -17.79 17.11
N GLU A 328 8.03 -18.92 17.78
CA GLU A 328 7.86 -18.98 19.24
C GLU A 328 9.13 -18.58 20.00
N ILE A 329 10.29 -18.52 19.32
CA ILE A 329 11.53 -18.01 19.88
C ILE A 329 11.56 -16.49 19.66
N PRO A 330 11.50 -15.66 20.74
CA PRO A 330 11.50 -14.21 20.60
C PRO A 330 12.77 -13.71 19.92
N GLY A 331 12.64 -12.90 18.87
CA GLY A 331 13.78 -12.40 18.10
C GLY A 331 14.18 -13.27 16.90
N VAL A 332 13.57 -14.45 16.74
CA VAL A 332 13.75 -15.33 15.58
C VAL A 332 12.50 -15.31 14.70
N PHE A 333 12.68 -15.00 13.42
CA PHE A 333 11.64 -14.89 12.40
C PHE A 333 11.89 -15.92 11.29
N ALA A 334 10.87 -16.26 10.51
CA ALA A 334 11.03 -17.14 9.35
C ALA A 334 10.19 -16.69 8.14
N ALA A 335 10.72 -16.85 6.93
CA ALA A 335 10.08 -16.39 5.69
C ALA A 335 10.42 -17.28 4.49
N GLY A 336 9.53 -17.29 3.48
CA GLY A 336 9.71 -18.07 2.27
C GLY A 336 9.35 -19.55 2.46
N ASP A 337 9.94 -20.41 1.64
CA ASP A 337 9.51 -21.80 1.52
C ASP A 337 9.78 -22.66 2.76
N CYS A 338 10.55 -22.16 3.72
CA CYS A 338 10.73 -22.81 5.03
C CYS A 338 9.44 -22.82 5.88
N LEU A 339 8.48 -21.93 5.57
CA LEU A 339 7.17 -21.88 6.23
C LEU A 339 6.16 -22.85 5.60
N ARG A 340 6.13 -22.83 4.27
CA ARG A 340 5.31 -23.67 3.41
C ARG A 340 5.91 -23.61 2.02
N PRO A 341 6.24 -24.74 1.39
CA PRO A 341 6.79 -24.74 0.04
C PRO A 341 5.79 -24.17 -0.96
N ARG A 342 6.17 -23.06 -1.61
CA ARG A 342 5.33 -22.34 -2.57
C ARG A 342 6.17 -21.98 -3.79
N ARG A 343 5.75 -22.47 -4.97
CA ARG A 343 6.47 -22.28 -6.24
C ARG A 343 6.38 -20.85 -6.83
N LEU A 344 6.39 -19.81 -6.00
CA LEU A 344 6.25 -18.41 -6.43
C LEU A 344 7.34 -17.53 -5.79
N ALA A 345 8.42 -17.25 -6.52
CA ALA A 345 9.51 -16.37 -6.08
C ALA A 345 9.03 -15.00 -5.59
N VAL A 346 8.01 -14.42 -6.24
CA VAL A 346 7.40 -13.14 -5.81
C VAL A 346 6.80 -13.21 -4.40
N ARG A 347 6.31 -14.38 -3.98
CA ARG A 347 5.75 -14.57 -2.64
C ARG A 347 6.86 -14.70 -1.59
N ALA A 348 7.94 -15.40 -1.92
CA ALA A 348 9.12 -15.43 -1.06
C ALA A 348 9.70 -14.02 -0.85
N CYS A 349 9.79 -13.21 -1.92
CA CYS A 349 10.22 -11.81 -1.80
C CYS A 349 9.26 -10.99 -0.91
N ALA A 350 7.94 -11.18 -1.07
CA ALA A 350 6.94 -10.49 -0.26
C ALA A 350 7.02 -10.87 1.23
N GLU A 351 7.24 -12.15 1.54
CA GLU A 351 7.44 -12.61 2.92
C GLU A 351 8.74 -12.09 3.51
N GLY A 352 9.82 -11.99 2.71
CA GLY A 352 11.05 -11.32 3.12
C GLY A 352 10.83 -9.84 3.48
N LYS A 353 10.04 -9.11 2.68
CA LYS A 353 9.62 -7.72 2.97
C LYS A 353 8.82 -7.63 4.27
N ALA A 354 7.84 -8.51 4.45
CA ALA A 354 7.00 -8.54 5.64
C ALA A 354 7.81 -8.86 6.92
N ALA A 355 8.73 -9.83 6.83
CA ALA A 355 9.63 -10.19 7.93
C ALA A 355 10.56 -9.02 8.28
N ALA A 356 11.14 -8.33 7.29
CA ALA A 356 11.95 -7.14 7.50
C ALA A 356 11.18 -6.04 8.25
N ALA A 357 9.90 -5.81 7.92
CA ALA A 357 9.07 -4.84 8.63
C ALA A 357 8.84 -5.22 10.10
N ALA A 358 8.58 -6.50 10.39
CA ALA A 358 8.40 -6.99 11.76
C ALA A 358 9.69 -6.95 12.58
N ILE A 359 10.81 -7.36 11.99
CA ILE A 359 12.15 -7.25 12.58
C ILE A 359 12.46 -5.78 12.88
N ALA A 360 12.22 -4.86 11.95
CA ALA A 360 12.45 -3.43 12.16
C ALA A 360 11.62 -2.85 13.32
N GLN A 361 10.36 -3.28 13.49
CA GLN A 361 9.53 -2.91 14.64
C GLN A 361 10.13 -3.41 15.96
N LYS A 362 10.54 -4.70 15.98
CA LYS A 362 11.18 -5.34 17.13
C LYS A 362 12.46 -4.61 17.55
N LEU A 363 13.36 -4.35 16.59
CA LEU A 363 14.64 -3.70 16.85
C LEU A 363 14.49 -2.24 17.30
N ARG A 364 13.38 -1.58 17.02
CA ARG A 364 13.07 -0.23 17.54
C ARG A 364 12.38 -0.22 18.90
N GLY A 365 12.07 -1.39 19.46
CA GLY A 365 11.26 -1.48 20.68
C GLY A 365 9.80 -1.04 20.49
N SER A 366 9.33 -0.98 19.24
CA SER A 366 7.92 -0.68 18.93
C SER A 366 7.09 -1.98 18.98
N PRO A 367 5.75 -1.90 19.20
CA PRO A 367 4.88 -3.07 19.09
C PRO A 367 5.04 -3.77 17.74
N VAL A 368 5.30 -5.09 17.77
CA VAL A 368 5.47 -5.91 16.57
C VAL A 368 4.09 -6.30 16.06
N VAL A 369 3.61 -5.60 15.04
CA VAL A 369 2.28 -5.78 14.43
C VAL A 369 2.37 -6.30 13.00
N GLY A 370 3.58 -6.36 12.42
CA GLY A 370 3.81 -6.75 11.02
C GLY A 370 3.59 -5.60 10.04
N GLU A 371 3.58 -5.92 8.74
CA GLU A 371 3.26 -4.94 7.70
C GLU A 371 1.77 -4.54 7.81
N PRO A 372 1.44 -3.23 7.86
CA PRO A 372 0.07 -2.79 8.00
C PRO A 372 -0.77 -3.20 6.79
N ARG A 373 -1.84 -3.96 7.02
CA ARG A 373 -2.82 -4.25 5.97
C ARG A 373 -3.52 -2.96 5.57
N LEU A 374 -3.43 -2.55 4.31
CA LEU A 374 -4.10 -1.35 3.83
C LEU A 374 -5.61 -1.58 3.64
N PHE A 375 -6.44 -0.69 4.19
CA PHE A 375 -7.88 -0.68 3.94
C PHE A 375 -8.14 -0.56 2.44
N THR A 376 -9.11 -1.33 1.95
CA THR A 376 -9.52 -1.25 0.56
C THR A 376 -11.00 -1.54 0.39
N THR A 377 -11.64 -0.78 -0.51
CA THR A 377 -12.93 -1.11 -1.11
C THR A 377 -12.69 -1.66 -2.51
N HIS A 378 -13.67 -2.41 -3.02
CA HIS A 378 -13.64 -2.95 -4.37
C HIS A 378 -14.96 -2.66 -5.09
N ILE A 379 -14.88 -2.27 -6.36
CA ILE A 379 -16.07 -2.10 -7.22
C ILE A 379 -16.78 -3.44 -7.46
N GLY A 380 -16.01 -4.55 -7.40
CA GLY A 380 -16.47 -5.87 -7.79
C GLY A 380 -16.55 -6.04 -9.30
N LYS A 381 -17.47 -6.91 -9.74
CA LYS A 381 -17.79 -7.10 -11.16
C LYS A 381 -18.35 -5.79 -11.73
N LEU A 382 -17.93 -5.45 -12.94
CA LEU A 382 -18.48 -4.30 -13.66
C LEU A 382 -19.88 -4.61 -14.16
N LEU A 383 -20.75 -3.61 -14.13
CA LEU A 383 -22.06 -3.66 -14.78
C LEU A 383 -21.91 -3.31 -16.26
N ASP A 384 -22.94 -3.65 -17.04
CA ASP A 384 -23.01 -3.35 -18.47
C ASP A 384 -22.83 -1.84 -18.70
N GLY A 385 -21.99 -1.46 -19.66
CA GLY A 385 -21.70 -0.05 -19.97
C GLY A 385 -20.61 0.61 -19.09
N GLU A 386 -20.17 -0.02 -17.99
CA GLU A 386 -19.14 0.56 -17.11
C GLU A 386 -17.73 0.43 -17.69
N MET A 387 -17.47 -0.62 -18.47
CA MET A 387 -16.14 -0.83 -19.07
C MET A 387 -15.78 0.28 -20.06
N GLU A 388 -16.76 0.76 -20.82
CA GLU A 388 -16.64 1.83 -21.80
C GLU A 388 -16.19 3.15 -21.13
N LYS A 389 -16.60 3.37 -19.87
CA LYS A 389 -16.14 4.52 -19.07
C LYS A 389 -14.66 4.41 -18.70
N PHE A 390 -14.19 3.20 -18.43
CA PHE A 390 -12.78 2.91 -18.13
C PHE A 390 -11.89 3.00 -19.36
N LEU A 391 -12.41 2.64 -20.54
CA LEU A 391 -11.68 2.66 -21.81
C LEU A 391 -11.52 4.06 -22.41
N THR A 392 -12.26 5.07 -21.93
CA THR A 392 -12.33 6.41 -22.55
C THR A 392 -10.95 7.10 -22.77
N GLU A 393 -9.96 6.83 -21.92
CA GLU A 393 -8.59 7.37 -22.06
C GLU A 393 -7.54 6.30 -22.34
N ALA A 394 -7.95 5.04 -22.42
CA ALA A 394 -7.02 3.94 -22.66
C ALA A 394 -6.76 3.83 -24.16
N GLU A 395 -5.51 3.53 -24.52
CA GLU A 395 -5.18 3.23 -25.92
C GLU A 395 -6.02 2.03 -26.41
N PRO A 396 -6.70 2.15 -27.57
CA PRO A 396 -7.59 1.11 -28.08
C PRO A 396 -6.84 -0.04 -28.76
N THR A 397 -5.51 -0.02 -28.76
CA THR A 397 -4.70 -1.06 -29.40
C THR A 397 -4.79 -2.39 -28.65
N ALA A 398 -4.65 -3.49 -29.39
CA ALA A 398 -4.44 -4.83 -28.84
C ALA A 398 -3.16 -4.89 -27.98
N ARG A 399 -3.02 -5.98 -27.22
CA ARG A 399 -1.83 -6.24 -26.41
C ARG A 399 -0.60 -6.26 -27.30
N ILE A 400 0.44 -5.54 -26.88
CA ILE A 400 1.69 -5.50 -27.61
C ILE A 400 2.54 -6.70 -27.20
N GLU A 401 2.85 -7.54 -28.18
CA GLU A 401 3.88 -8.55 -28.04
C GLU A 401 5.25 -7.95 -28.36
N PRO A 402 6.30 -8.19 -27.56
CA PRO A 402 7.60 -7.59 -27.81
C PRO A 402 8.20 -8.04 -29.15
N GLY A 403 8.64 -7.10 -29.98
CA GLY A 403 9.23 -7.40 -31.29
C GLY A 403 10.55 -8.20 -31.21
N ARG A 404 11.23 -8.18 -30.06
CA ARG A 404 12.43 -8.99 -29.77
C ARG A 404 12.09 -10.38 -29.19
N GLY A 405 10.82 -10.79 -29.28
CA GLY A 405 10.30 -11.99 -28.66
C GLY A 405 10.12 -11.87 -27.13
N ALA A 406 9.39 -12.81 -26.54
CA ALA A 406 9.11 -12.83 -25.09
C ALA A 406 10.40 -12.78 -24.23
N ALA A 407 11.45 -13.46 -24.69
CA ALA A 407 12.75 -13.46 -24.03
C ALA A 407 13.50 -12.12 -24.15
N GLY A 408 13.28 -11.33 -25.21
CA GLY A 408 13.94 -10.03 -25.43
C GLY A 408 13.26 -8.84 -24.74
N GLY A 409 11.99 -8.99 -24.33
CA GLY A 409 11.21 -7.92 -23.69
C GLY A 409 11.00 -6.68 -24.58
N PHE A 410 10.33 -5.66 -24.05
CA PHE A 410 9.93 -4.48 -24.82
C PHE A 410 11.10 -3.62 -25.31
N ALA A 411 10.96 -3.08 -26.51
CA ALA A 411 11.71 -1.94 -27.02
C ALA A 411 11.22 -0.62 -26.39
N ALA A 412 11.99 0.46 -26.63
CA ALA A 412 11.77 1.74 -25.97
C ALA A 412 10.44 2.43 -26.35
N ASP A 413 9.95 2.21 -27.57
CA ASP A 413 8.68 2.74 -28.06
C ASP A 413 7.48 1.83 -27.74
N GLU A 414 7.71 0.52 -27.55
CA GLU A 414 6.69 -0.47 -27.23
C GLU A 414 6.15 -0.31 -25.80
N ALA A 415 7.04 -0.16 -24.81
CA ALA A 415 6.64 -0.14 -23.39
C ALA A 415 5.70 1.03 -23.04
N PRO A 416 5.93 2.30 -23.45
CA PRO A 416 4.98 3.38 -23.23
C PRO A 416 3.62 3.16 -23.90
N ARG A 417 3.60 2.55 -25.09
CA ARG A 417 2.34 2.23 -25.78
C ARG A 417 1.55 1.15 -25.05
N GLU A 418 2.20 0.08 -24.62
CA GLU A 418 1.56 -0.98 -23.82
C GLU A 418 1.06 -0.42 -22.48
N ALA A 419 1.83 0.46 -21.83
CA ALA A 419 1.41 1.11 -20.60
C ALA A 419 0.15 1.97 -20.79
N ARG A 420 0.00 2.68 -21.92
CA ARG A 420 -1.17 3.49 -22.26
C ARG A 420 -2.46 2.67 -22.48
N ARG A 421 -2.39 1.34 -22.62
CA ARG A 421 -3.58 0.47 -22.64
C ARG A 421 -4.28 0.35 -21.28
N CYS A 422 -3.60 0.70 -20.20
CA CYS A 422 -4.16 0.60 -18.85
C CYS A 422 -5.38 1.50 -18.67
N VAL A 423 -6.44 0.93 -18.12
CA VAL A 423 -7.70 1.65 -17.87
C VAL A 423 -7.73 2.45 -16.55
N HIS A 424 -6.60 2.53 -15.85
CA HIS A 424 -6.44 3.33 -14.61
C HIS A 424 -7.57 3.16 -13.57
N CYS A 425 -7.92 1.91 -13.27
CA CYS A 425 -9.03 1.57 -12.39
C CYS A 425 -8.79 1.76 -10.87
N ASP A 426 -7.58 2.13 -10.45
CA ASP A 426 -7.28 2.49 -9.07
C ASP A 426 -7.81 3.87 -8.67
N CYS A 427 -7.88 4.09 -7.36
CA CYS A 427 -8.10 5.43 -6.82
C CYS A 427 -6.90 6.34 -7.08
N ARG A 428 -7.15 7.57 -7.52
CA ARG A 428 -6.13 8.62 -7.76
C ARG A 428 -5.66 9.35 -6.50
N LYS A 429 -6.26 9.07 -5.34
CA LYS A 429 -5.87 9.63 -4.03
C LYS A 429 -5.61 8.54 -2.98
N PRO A 430 -4.92 7.42 -3.29
CA PRO A 430 -4.87 6.27 -2.40
C PRO A 430 -4.05 6.55 -1.13
N ASP A 431 -3.04 7.42 -1.22
CA ASP A 431 -2.10 7.70 -0.12
C ASP A 431 -2.61 8.79 0.84
N SER A 432 -3.45 9.72 0.36
CA SER A 432 -3.94 10.89 1.12
C SER A 432 -5.46 10.95 1.29
N CYS A 433 -6.19 9.88 0.94
CA CYS A 433 -7.61 9.76 1.22
C CYS A 433 -7.84 9.62 2.73
N ARG A 434 -8.35 10.70 3.36
CA ARG A 434 -8.64 10.73 4.80
C ARG A 434 -9.71 9.72 5.18
N LEU A 435 -10.72 9.48 4.34
CA LEU A 435 -11.74 8.45 4.59
C LEU A 435 -11.09 7.06 4.71
N ARG A 436 -10.17 6.72 3.80
CA ARG A 436 -9.42 5.45 3.83
C ARG A 436 -8.54 5.33 5.07
N GLN A 437 -7.84 6.40 5.45
CA GLN A 437 -6.98 6.42 6.63
C GLN A 437 -7.78 6.24 7.93
N LEU A 438 -8.93 6.91 8.06
CA LEU A 438 -9.82 6.71 9.20
C LEU A 438 -10.46 5.31 9.19
N ALA A 439 -10.84 4.80 8.02
CA ALA A 439 -11.37 3.45 7.89
C ALA A 439 -10.36 2.40 8.35
N GLN A 440 -9.08 2.57 8.01
CA GLN A 440 -7.98 1.76 8.54
C GLN A 440 -7.87 1.90 10.07
N LYS A 441 -7.81 3.14 10.58
CA LYS A 441 -7.61 3.41 12.01
C LYS A 441 -8.68 2.76 12.88
N TYR A 442 -9.94 2.81 12.45
CA TYR A 442 -11.08 2.33 13.23
C TYR A 442 -11.52 0.90 12.86
N ASP A 443 -10.73 0.15 12.09
CA ASP A 443 -11.03 -1.23 11.64
C ASP A 443 -12.43 -1.34 11.00
N VAL A 444 -12.70 -0.45 10.07
CA VAL A 444 -14.01 -0.32 9.42
C VAL A 444 -14.27 -1.49 8.47
N ARG A 445 -15.49 -2.04 8.53
CA ARG A 445 -15.97 -3.04 7.58
C ARG A 445 -16.82 -2.37 6.50
N ALA A 446 -16.22 -2.06 5.36
CA ALA A 446 -16.89 -1.33 4.26
C ALA A 446 -18.24 -1.93 3.85
N ASN A 447 -18.38 -3.26 3.91
CA ASN A 447 -19.58 -3.98 3.49
C ASN A 447 -20.55 -4.29 4.64
N ARG A 448 -20.36 -3.72 5.83
CA ARG A 448 -21.25 -3.96 6.99
C ARG A 448 -22.67 -3.49 6.70
N TYR A 449 -22.80 -2.31 6.11
CA TYR A 449 -24.07 -1.78 5.61
C TYR A 449 -24.07 -1.88 4.08
N LYS A 450 -25.08 -2.53 3.52
CA LYS A 450 -25.22 -2.67 2.07
C LYS A 450 -26.21 -1.62 1.55
N GLY A 451 -25.69 -0.63 0.83
CA GLY A 451 -26.51 0.26 0.02
C GLY A 451 -26.81 -0.34 -1.36
N GLN A 452 -27.70 0.31 -2.12
CA GLN A 452 -27.84 0.03 -3.54
C GLN A 452 -26.56 0.46 -4.26
N ARG A 453 -25.89 -0.48 -4.96
CA ARG A 453 -24.69 -0.17 -5.74
C ARG A 453 -25.05 0.84 -6.83
N ARG A 454 -24.34 1.95 -6.87
CA ARG A 454 -24.45 2.96 -7.93
C ARG A 454 -23.76 2.45 -9.21
N THR A 455 -24.10 3.05 -10.34
CA THR A 455 -23.32 2.86 -11.58
C THR A 455 -22.03 3.67 -11.49
N PHE A 456 -20.94 3.11 -12.02
CA PHE A 456 -19.67 3.81 -12.13
C PHE A 456 -19.81 5.01 -13.07
N GLU A 457 -19.44 6.18 -12.56
CA GLU A 457 -19.48 7.44 -13.29
C GLU A 457 -18.16 8.18 -13.08
N GLN A 458 -17.67 8.81 -14.14
CA GLN A 458 -16.50 9.64 -14.11
C GLN A 458 -16.71 10.85 -15.03
N GLN A 459 -16.65 12.04 -14.44
CA GLN A 459 -16.78 13.31 -15.14
C GLN A 459 -15.38 13.86 -15.43
N ARG A 460 -15.10 14.12 -16.71
CA ARG A 460 -13.77 14.46 -17.23
C ARG A 460 -13.75 15.71 -18.08
N GLN A 461 -14.86 16.43 -18.18
CA GLN A 461 -15.04 17.61 -19.03
C GLN A 461 -14.12 18.76 -18.62
N HIS A 462 -13.70 18.83 -17.35
CA HIS A 462 -12.75 19.83 -16.88
C HIS A 462 -11.33 19.51 -17.38
N GLN A 463 -10.55 20.53 -17.75
CA GLN A 463 -9.20 20.38 -18.29
C GLN A 463 -8.26 19.63 -17.33
N ASP A 464 -8.16 20.05 -16.06
CA ASP A 464 -7.16 19.53 -15.13
C ASP A 464 -7.63 18.44 -14.15
N ILE A 465 -8.94 18.31 -13.93
CA ILE A 465 -9.49 17.47 -12.85
C ILE A 465 -10.49 16.44 -13.36
N ILE A 466 -10.68 15.41 -12.55
CA ILE A 466 -11.68 14.36 -12.71
C ILE A 466 -12.55 14.36 -11.47
N TYR A 467 -13.85 14.20 -11.66
CA TYR A 467 -14.81 13.97 -10.59
C TYR A 467 -15.43 12.57 -10.70
N GLU A 468 -15.37 11.79 -9.63
CA GLU A 468 -15.97 10.47 -9.50
C GLU A 468 -17.03 10.50 -8.38
N PRO A 469 -18.31 10.71 -8.73
CA PRO A 469 -19.40 10.84 -7.76
C PRO A 469 -19.55 9.62 -6.84
N GLY A 470 -19.16 8.44 -7.32
CA GLY A 470 -19.17 7.19 -6.55
C GLY A 470 -18.28 7.22 -5.31
N LYS A 471 -17.25 8.08 -5.28
CA LYS A 471 -16.32 8.23 -4.15
C LYS A 471 -16.68 9.40 -3.23
N CYS A 472 -17.74 10.16 -3.56
CA CYS A 472 -18.13 11.37 -2.85
C CYS A 472 -18.99 11.03 -1.63
N ILE A 473 -18.54 11.46 -0.45
CA ILE A 473 -19.28 11.32 0.83
C ILE A 473 -20.19 12.52 1.15
N SER A 474 -20.49 13.37 0.15
CA SER A 474 -21.36 14.54 0.31
C SER A 474 -20.97 15.47 1.47
N CYS A 475 -19.66 15.66 1.68
CA CYS A 475 -19.14 16.41 2.83
C CYS A 475 -19.40 17.94 2.77
N GLY A 476 -19.82 18.48 1.63
CA GLY A 476 -20.13 19.91 1.47
C GLY A 476 -18.93 20.86 1.34
N ILE A 477 -17.70 20.39 1.58
CA ILE A 477 -16.50 21.24 1.55
C ILE A 477 -16.32 21.98 0.23
N CYS A 478 -16.47 21.28 -0.91
CA CYS A 478 -16.30 21.90 -2.21
C CYS A 478 -17.38 22.95 -2.50
N LEU A 479 -18.61 22.77 -2.00
CA LEU A 479 -19.69 23.77 -2.12
C LEU A 479 -19.30 25.05 -1.37
N GLN A 480 -18.83 24.91 -0.12
CA GLN A 480 -18.38 26.05 0.68
C GLN A 480 -17.22 26.79 -0.01
N ILE A 481 -16.28 26.08 -0.65
CA ILE A 481 -15.17 26.68 -1.39
C ILE A 481 -15.70 27.50 -2.56
N THR A 482 -16.57 26.89 -3.39
CA THR A 482 -17.13 27.56 -4.56
C THR A 482 -17.95 28.79 -4.18
N ALA A 483 -18.72 28.72 -3.08
CA ALA A 483 -19.52 29.83 -2.59
C ALA A 483 -18.64 30.98 -2.07
N ARG A 484 -17.65 30.68 -1.23
CA ARG A 484 -16.74 31.69 -0.66
C ARG A 484 -15.92 32.41 -1.73
N GLN A 485 -15.48 31.66 -2.73
CA GLN A 485 -14.73 32.23 -3.85
C GLN A 485 -15.64 32.86 -4.91
N LYS A 486 -16.97 32.79 -4.76
CA LYS A 486 -17.95 33.34 -5.71
C LYS A 486 -17.76 32.78 -7.13
N GLU A 487 -17.68 31.46 -7.26
CA GLU A 487 -17.86 30.81 -8.58
C GLU A 487 -19.24 31.19 -9.15
N LYS A 488 -19.32 31.37 -10.47
CA LYS A 488 -20.57 31.77 -11.13
C LYS A 488 -21.68 30.73 -10.93
N LEU A 489 -21.32 29.45 -11.11
CA LEU A 489 -22.21 28.31 -10.90
C LEU A 489 -21.83 27.51 -9.66
N GLY A 490 -20.54 27.19 -9.50
CA GLY A 490 -20.05 26.42 -8.36
C GLY A 490 -20.59 24.98 -8.33
N LEU A 491 -20.58 24.39 -7.14
CA LEU A 491 -21.18 23.09 -6.87
C LEU A 491 -22.34 23.24 -5.88
N THR A 492 -23.29 22.31 -5.94
CA THR A 492 -24.42 22.25 -5.00
C THR A 492 -24.86 20.81 -4.74
N PHE A 493 -25.73 20.62 -3.75
CA PHE A 493 -26.45 19.37 -3.54
C PHE A 493 -27.66 19.32 -4.48
N ILE A 494 -27.76 18.25 -5.26
CA ILE A 494 -28.89 17.95 -6.15
C ILE A 494 -29.56 16.66 -5.69
N GLY A 495 -30.89 16.63 -5.70
CA GLY A 495 -31.69 15.49 -5.27
C GLY A 495 -32.08 15.55 -3.79
N ARG A 496 -32.75 14.50 -3.30
CA ARG A 496 -33.21 14.36 -1.90
C ARG A 496 -32.98 12.93 -1.39
N GLY A 497 -32.78 12.79 -0.08
CA GLY A 497 -32.54 11.48 0.56
C GLY A 497 -31.31 10.75 0.01
N PHE A 498 -31.43 9.46 -0.27
CA PHE A 498 -30.35 8.63 -0.82
C PHE A 498 -29.90 9.04 -2.23
N ASN A 499 -30.67 9.90 -2.90
CA ASN A 499 -30.36 10.42 -4.23
C ASN A 499 -29.58 11.75 -4.20
N VAL A 500 -29.23 12.28 -3.01
CA VAL A 500 -28.41 13.50 -2.92
C VAL A 500 -27.04 13.28 -3.57
N ARG A 501 -26.65 14.19 -4.46
CA ARG A 501 -25.36 14.21 -5.15
C ARG A 501 -24.77 15.61 -5.14
N VAL A 502 -23.44 15.68 -5.14
CA VAL A 502 -22.74 16.93 -5.45
C VAL A 502 -22.58 17.03 -6.96
N LYS A 503 -23.09 18.11 -7.56
CA LYS A 503 -23.01 18.39 -9.01
C LYS A 503 -23.01 19.91 -9.25
N VAL A 504 -22.69 20.32 -10.48
CA VAL A 504 -22.94 21.69 -10.95
C VAL A 504 -24.45 21.85 -11.19
N PRO A 505 -25.07 22.97 -10.77
CA PRO A 505 -26.50 23.19 -10.96
C PRO A 505 -26.91 23.24 -12.45
N LEU A 506 -28.20 22.97 -12.72
CA LEU A 506 -28.83 23.07 -14.06
C LEU A 506 -28.13 22.22 -15.14
N ASP A 507 -27.58 21.06 -14.75
CA ASP A 507 -26.92 20.10 -15.63
C ASP A 507 -25.74 20.65 -16.46
N HIS A 508 -25.15 21.77 -16.02
CA HIS A 508 -23.90 22.28 -16.57
C HIS A 508 -22.72 21.34 -16.29
N SER A 509 -21.66 21.49 -17.08
CA SER A 509 -20.44 20.70 -16.93
C SER A 509 -19.59 21.12 -15.73
N LEU A 510 -18.75 20.20 -15.26
CA LEU A 510 -17.77 20.48 -14.20
C LEU A 510 -16.82 21.63 -14.56
N ALA A 511 -16.51 21.82 -15.85
CA ALA A 511 -15.68 22.91 -16.35
C ALA A 511 -16.34 24.27 -16.14
N GLU A 512 -17.66 24.37 -16.36
CA GLU A 512 -18.43 25.60 -16.14
C GLU A 512 -18.65 25.89 -14.64
N GLY A 513 -18.71 24.84 -13.81
CA GLY A 513 -18.88 24.97 -12.36
C GLY A 513 -17.64 25.40 -11.59
N LEU A 514 -16.45 24.99 -12.05
CA LEU A 514 -15.19 25.15 -11.32
C LEU A 514 -14.15 25.91 -12.16
N THR A 515 -14.41 27.19 -12.42
CA THR A 515 -13.54 28.00 -13.29
C THR A 515 -12.24 28.46 -12.62
N LYS A 516 -12.25 28.64 -11.29
CA LYS A 516 -11.11 29.15 -10.49
C LYS A 516 -10.81 28.33 -9.25
N THR A 517 -11.75 27.51 -8.78
CA THR A 517 -11.66 26.79 -7.50
C THR A 517 -11.26 25.32 -7.61
N ALA A 518 -11.07 24.78 -8.82
CA ALA A 518 -10.82 23.36 -9.06
C ALA A 518 -9.68 22.79 -8.18
N ALA A 519 -8.53 23.46 -8.15
CA ALA A 519 -7.38 23.01 -7.37
C ALA A 519 -7.63 23.03 -5.84
N GLN A 520 -8.30 24.07 -5.35
CA GLN A 520 -8.68 24.17 -3.93
C GLN A 520 -9.66 23.06 -3.54
N CYS A 521 -10.66 22.78 -4.39
CA CYS A 521 -11.62 21.71 -4.19
C CYS A 521 -10.97 20.32 -4.18
N VAL A 522 -10.00 20.05 -5.07
CA VAL A 522 -9.24 18.78 -5.08
C VAL A 522 -8.40 18.63 -3.80
N ALA A 523 -7.70 19.69 -3.39
CA ALA A 523 -6.88 19.68 -2.19
C ALA A 523 -7.72 19.39 -0.94
N ALA A 524 -8.88 20.03 -0.84
CA ALA A 524 -9.77 19.93 0.31
C ALA A 524 -10.66 18.67 0.33
N CYS A 525 -10.83 17.99 -0.82
CA CYS A 525 -11.63 16.77 -0.91
C CYS A 525 -11.08 15.69 0.07
N PRO A 526 -11.87 15.22 1.05
CA PRO A 526 -11.39 14.25 2.03
C PRO A 526 -11.29 12.83 1.47
N THR A 527 -11.79 12.60 0.26
CA THR A 527 -11.78 11.32 -0.47
C THR A 527 -11.06 11.46 -1.80
N GLY A 528 -11.09 10.41 -2.63
CA GLY A 528 -10.63 10.45 -4.01
C GLY A 528 -11.69 10.87 -5.02
N ALA A 529 -12.78 11.53 -4.60
CA ALA A 529 -13.85 11.94 -5.50
C ALA A 529 -13.42 13.03 -6.48
N LEU A 530 -12.70 14.05 -6.01
CA LEU A 530 -12.07 15.06 -6.86
C LEU A 530 -10.56 14.83 -6.87
N ALA A 531 -9.99 14.66 -8.05
CA ALA A 531 -8.56 14.44 -8.23
C ALA A 531 -8.04 15.11 -9.51
N PHE A 532 -6.74 15.41 -9.55
CA PHE A 532 -6.09 15.85 -10.78
C PHE A 532 -5.99 14.70 -11.80
N LYS A 533 -6.04 15.03 -13.10
CA LYS A 533 -5.83 14.08 -14.19
C LYS A 533 -4.40 13.52 -14.21
N LYS A 534 -3.41 14.36 -13.93
CA LYS A 534 -1.98 14.01 -13.88
C LYS A 534 -1.47 14.02 -12.44
N GLU A 535 -0.61 13.06 -12.11
CA GLU A 535 0.09 13.04 -10.82
C GLU A 535 1.10 14.21 -10.73
N GLY A 536 1.30 14.78 -9.54
CA GLY A 536 2.30 15.84 -9.33
C GLY A 536 1.85 17.28 -9.65
N VAL A 537 0.61 17.48 -10.11
CA VAL A 537 0.02 18.83 -10.19
C VAL A 537 -0.29 19.30 -8.77
N THR A 538 0.65 20.05 -8.18
CA THR A 538 0.36 20.85 -6.98
C THR A 538 -0.43 22.08 -7.41
N PRO A 539 -1.39 22.57 -6.60
CA PRO A 539 -1.96 23.89 -6.83
C PRO A 539 -0.80 24.88 -6.94
N LYS A 540 -0.72 25.65 -8.03
CA LYS A 540 0.06 26.89 -7.99
C LYS A 540 -0.53 27.71 -6.85
N ALA A 541 0.28 27.98 -5.84
CA ALA A 541 -0.10 28.74 -4.65
C ALA A 541 -0.59 30.14 -5.04
#